data_AF-A0A2N3E6U4-F1
#
_entry.id   AF-A0A2N3E6U4-F1
#
_cell.length_a   1.000
_cell.length_b   1.000
_cell.length_c   1.000
_cell.angle_alpha   90.00
_cell.angle_beta   90.00
_cell.angle_gamma   90.00
#
_symmetry.space_group_name_H-M   'P 1'
#
loop_
_entity.id
_entity.type
_entity.pdbx_description
1 polymer ?
#
loop_
_entity_poly.entity_id
_entity_poly.type
_entity_poly.pdbx_seq_one_letter_code
_entity_poly.pdbx_strand_id
1 'polypeptide(L)' 'MKFFVDTADIADIRELAETGLLDGVTTNPSLIAKSGRNFLEVVEEICGI' A
#
# COMPACT_ATOMS: atom_id res chain seq x y z
N MET A 1 7.28 -18.43 -0.70
CA MET A 1 7.76 -17.24 0.03
C MET A 1 6.87 -16.08 -0.39
N LYS A 2 6.54 -15.15 0.50
CA LYS A 2 5.71 -13.99 0.17
C LYS A 2 6.47 -12.70 0.46
N PHE A 3 6.33 -11.69 -0.38
CA PHE A 3 6.92 -10.37 -0.23
C PHE A 3 5.84 -9.33 0.05
N PHE A 4 6.06 -8.58 1.14
CA PHE A 4 5.18 -7.48 1.52
C PHE A 4 5.99 -6.18 1.55
N VAL A 5 5.38 -5.10 1.06
CA VAL A 5 5.93 -3.75 1.21
C VAL A 5 5.26 -3.05 2.39
N ASP A 6 6.04 -2.30 3.18
CA ASP A 6 5.54 -1.51 4.31
C ASP A 6 5.39 -0.03 3.92
N THR A 7 4.26 0.31 3.28
CA THR A 7 3.98 1.68 2.83
C THR A 7 2.48 1.96 2.76
N ALA A 8 2.13 3.23 2.63
CA ALA A 8 0.78 3.71 2.28
C ALA A 8 0.80 4.56 1.01
N ASP A 9 1.95 4.63 0.32
CA ASP A 9 2.09 5.37 -0.93
C ASP A 9 1.58 4.52 -2.10
N ILE A 10 0.50 4.99 -2.73
CA ILE A 10 -0.18 4.31 -3.84
C ILE A 10 0.73 4.20 -5.06
N ALA A 11 1.62 5.16 -5.31
CA ALA A 11 2.51 5.12 -6.46
C ALA A 11 3.55 4.00 -6.30
N ASP A 12 4.18 3.92 -5.13
CA ASP A 12 5.14 2.86 -4.80
C ASP A 12 4.49 1.47 -4.89
N ILE A 13 3.27 1.32 -4.38
CA ILE A 13 2.55 0.04 -4.39
C ILE A 13 2.25 -0.40 -5.84
N ARG A 14 1.82 0.52 -6.71
CA ARG A 14 1.58 0.21 -8.13
C ARG A 14 2.86 -0.18 -8.86
N GLU A 15 3.94 0.57 -8.68
CA GLU A 15 5.23 0.26 -9.29
C GLU A 15 5.73 -1.12 -8.86
N LEU A 16 5.64 -1.45 -7.56
CA LEU A 16 6.02 -2.76 -7.05
C LEU A 16 5.09 -3.88 -7.53
N ALA A 17 3.79 -3.64 -7.64
CA ALA A 17 2.85 -4.60 -8.20
C ALA A 17 3.17 -4.93 -9.67
N GLU A 18 3.56 -3.94 -10.48
CA GLU A 18 3.95 -4.13 -11.88
C GLU A 18 5.18 -5.03 -12.05
N THR A 19 6.04 -5.14 -11.04
CA THR A 19 7.18 -6.08 -11.07
C THR A 19 6.77 -7.55 -11.02
N GLY A 20 5.54 -7.85 -10.57
CA GLY A 20 5.06 -9.22 -10.34
C GLY A 20 5.65 -9.91 -9.11
N LEU A 21 6.35 -9.18 -8.24
CA LEU A 21 6.98 -9.72 -7.03
C LEU A 21 6.22 -9.38 -5.74
N LEU A 22 5.20 -8.52 -5.79
CA LEU A 22 4.48 -8.06 -4.61
C LEU A 22 3.30 -8.98 -4.26
N ASP A 23 3.31 -9.58 -3.08
CA ASP A 23 2.22 -10.45 -2.59
C ASP A 23 1.22 -9.72 -1.68
N GLY A 24 1.55 -8.51 -1.22
CA GLY A 24 0.67 -7.68 -0.41
C GLY A 24 1.35 -6.47 0.20
N VAL A 25 0.59 -5.72 0.98
CA VAL A 25 1.04 -4.48 1.64
C VAL A 25 0.81 -4.60 3.14
N THR A 26 1.80 -4.22 3.94
CA THR A 26 1.61 -3.88 5.35
C THR A 26 1.54 -2.37 5.48
N THR A 27 0.69 -1.90 6.39
CA THR A 27 0.58 -0.48 6.68
C THR A 27 0.13 -0.28 8.11
N ASN A 28 0.14 0.97 8.56
CA ASN A 28 -0.28 1.35 9.90
C ASN A 28 -0.85 2.78 9.89
N PRO A 29 -1.56 3.21 10.95
CA PRO A 29 -2.15 4.55 11.01
C PRO A 29 -1.15 5.69 10.79
N SER A 30 0.10 5.55 11.23
CA SER A 30 1.13 6.58 11.08
C SER A 30 1.58 6.75 9.63
N LEU A 31 1.69 5.65 8.86
CA LEU A 31 2.02 5.72 7.44
C LEU A 31 0.89 6.34 6.64
N ILE A 32 -0.35 5.92 6.89
CA ILE A 32 -1.52 6.48 6.21
C ILE A 32 -1.70 7.96 6.56
N ALA A 33 -1.44 8.39 7.79
CA ALA A 33 -1.53 9.79 8.19
C ALA A 33 -0.63 10.73 7.36
N LYS A 34 0.50 10.24 6.82
CA LYS A 34 1.38 11.03 5.93
C LYS A 34 0.72 11.37 4.59
N SER A 35 -0.25 10.57 4.14
CA SER A 35 -1.03 10.87 2.93
C SER A 35 -2.03 12.00 3.12
N GLY A 36 -2.39 12.32 4.37
CA GLY A 36 -3.45 13.30 4.69
C GLY A 36 -4.87 12.85 4.32
N ARG A 37 -5.05 11.59 3.91
CA ARG A 37 -6.34 11.04 3.46
C ARG A 37 -7.03 10.22 4.54
N ASN A 38 -8.30 9.90 4.31
CA ASN A 38 -9.07 9.02 5.19
C ASN A 38 -8.45 7.61 5.22
N PHE A 39 -8.37 7.02 6.42
CA PHE A 39 -7.75 5.71 6.61
C PHE A 39 -8.40 4.61 5.76
N LEU A 40 -9.73 4.51 5.78
CA LEU A 40 -10.45 3.43 5.09
C LEU A 40 -10.40 3.61 3.57
N GLU A 41 -10.44 4.85 3.07
CA GLU A 41 -10.31 5.13 1.64
C GLU A 41 -8.93 4.68 1.10
N VAL A 42 -7.86 4.94 1.86
CA VAL A 42 -6.51 4.50 1.46
C VAL A 42 -6.40 2.98 1.52
N VAL A 43 -6.95 2.33 2.55
CA VAL A 43 -6.95 0.86 2.62
C VAL A 43 -7.72 0.23 1.47
N GLU A 44 -8.90 0.77 1.14
CA GLU A 44 -9.71 0.29 0.01
C GLU A 44 -8.96 0.45 -1.31
N GLU A 45 -8.27 1.57 -1.52
CA GLU A 45 -7.45 1.80 -2.71
C GLU A 45 -6.26 0.83 -2.77
N ILE A 46 -5.58 0.56 -1.65
CA ILE A 46 -4.50 -0.44 -1.57
C ILE A 46 -5.02 -1.83 -1.95
N CYS A 47 -6.21 -2.23 -1.49
CA CYS A 47 -6.81 -3.53 -1.82
C CYS A 47 -7.31 -3.63 -3.27
N GLY A 48 -7.44 -2.51 -3.97
CA GLY A 48 -7.86 -2.45 -5.38
C GLY A 48 -6.72 -2.51 -6.39
N ILE A 49 -5.46 -2.49 -5.93
CA ILE A 49 -4.25 -2.67 -6.75
C ILE A 49 -3.96 -4.17 -6.87
#